data_AF-A0A6V7USR1-F1
#
_entry.id   AF-A0A6V7USR1-F1
#
_cell.length_a   1.000
_cell.length_b   1.000
_cell.length_c   1.000
_cell.angle_alpha   90.00
_cell.angle_beta   90.00
_cell.angle_gamma   90.00
#
_symmetry.space_group_name_H-M   'P 1'
#
loop_
_entity.id
_entity.type
_entity.pdbx_description
1 polymer ?
#
loop_
_entity_poly.entity_id
_entity_poly.type
_entity_poly.pdbx_seq_one_letter_code
_entity_poly.pdbx_strand_id
1 'polypeptide(L)'
;MEKKRSKASAAVKSTRKSQQQITMDAVQALNMLSAKLSDNKYFCGDKPCSLDALIFGYLAPLLKTPLPNDRLQLHLSATPNLVRFVESILSIYMPLNDKILREQKISKPIWQKRKENARRLMEEGRVEKEMRRNEKEQSRPDSTLHRTLFFGIACLTTTILFALHTGIIVVEKVQIKEKKEVGGSEEKDK
;
A
#
# COMPACT_ATOMS: atom_id res chain seq x y z
N MET A 1 -20.82 3.17 4.44
CA MET A 1 -19.56 3.97 4.40
C MET A 1 -18.83 3.84 3.06
N GLU A 2 -18.81 2.65 2.42
CA GLU A 2 -18.24 2.38 1.08
C GLU A 2 -18.59 3.42 0.00
N LYS A 3 -19.89 3.72 -0.19
CA LYS A 3 -20.37 4.61 -1.25
C LYS A 3 -19.84 6.05 -1.13
N LYS A 4 -19.59 6.52 0.10
CA LYS A 4 -19.04 7.87 0.35
C LYS A 4 -17.55 7.94 0.04
N ARG A 5 -16.78 6.88 0.37
CA ARG A 5 -15.36 6.76 0.01
C ARG A 5 -15.15 6.70 -1.51
N SER A 6 -16.07 6.06 -2.24
CA SER A 6 -16.04 5.98 -3.71
C SER A 6 -16.16 7.36 -4.39
N LYS A 7 -17.03 8.25 -3.89
CA LYS A 7 -17.16 9.61 -4.44
C LYS A 7 -15.93 10.48 -4.15
N ALA A 8 -15.35 10.35 -2.95
CA ALA A 8 -14.14 11.09 -2.59
C ALA A 8 -12.93 10.64 -3.43
N SER A 9 -12.77 9.33 -3.66
CA SER A 9 -11.72 8.82 -4.53
C SER A 9 -11.96 9.16 -6.00
N ALA A 10 -13.21 9.30 -6.44
CA ALA A 10 -13.55 9.79 -7.77
C ALA A 10 -13.14 11.26 -7.98
N ALA A 11 -13.37 12.13 -7.00
CA ALA A 11 -12.94 13.55 -7.06
C ALA A 11 -11.41 13.71 -7.04
N VAL A 12 -10.70 12.85 -6.30
CA VAL A 12 -9.24 12.81 -6.37
C VAL A 12 -8.77 12.28 -7.73
N LYS A 13 -9.41 11.24 -8.29
CA LYS A 13 -9.09 10.69 -9.61
C LYS A 13 -9.36 11.67 -10.76
N SER A 14 -10.37 12.53 -10.65
CA SER A 14 -10.62 13.59 -11.65
C SER A 14 -9.53 14.64 -11.64
N THR A 15 -8.85 14.80 -10.50
CA THR A 15 -7.62 15.60 -10.40
C THR A 15 -6.48 14.75 -10.97
N ARG A 16 -5.86 15.16 -12.08
CA ARG A 16 -4.70 14.45 -12.68
C ARG A 16 -3.41 14.56 -11.83
N LYS A 17 -3.54 14.70 -10.51
CA LYS A 17 -2.44 14.88 -9.56
C LYS A 17 -2.31 13.65 -8.66
N SER A 18 -1.07 13.30 -8.33
CA SER A 18 -0.81 12.24 -7.36
C SER A 18 -1.20 12.68 -5.96
N GLN A 19 -1.43 11.71 -5.06
CA GLN A 19 -1.69 12.00 -3.64
C GLN A 19 -0.57 12.85 -3.01
N GLN A 20 0.68 12.60 -3.41
CA GLN A 20 1.84 13.36 -2.96
C GLN A 20 1.76 14.82 -3.43
N GLN A 21 1.47 15.05 -4.71
CA GLN A 21 1.33 16.40 -5.25
C GLN A 21 0.22 17.18 -4.54
N ILE A 22 -0.95 16.56 -4.33
CA ILE A 22 -2.06 17.19 -3.60
C ILE A 22 -1.65 17.56 -2.18
N THR A 23 -0.86 16.70 -1.52
CA THR A 23 -0.34 16.98 -0.17
C THR A 23 0.63 18.14 -0.18
N MET A 24 1.54 18.22 -1.17
CA MET A 24 2.48 19.32 -1.31
C MET A 24 1.77 20.64 -1.60
N ASP A 25 0.79 20.64 -2.52
CA ASP A 25 -0.02 21.81 -2.85
C ASP A 25 -0.77 22.32 -1.60
N ALA A 26 -1.32 21.41 -0.78
CA ALA A 26 -1.99 21.76 0.46
C ALA A 26 -1.03 22.36 1.49
N VAL A 27 0.17 21.81 1.64
CA VAL A 27 1.22 22.39 2.52
C VAL A 27 1.61 23.79 2.05
N GLN A 28 1.78 23.98 0.75
CA GLN A 28 2.07 25.30 0.18
C GLN A 28 0.94 26.28 0.44
N ALA A 29 -0.33 25.86 0.31
CA ALA A 29 -1.48 26.69 0.64
C ALA A 29 -1.51 27.09 2.13
N LEU A 30 -1.16 26.19 3.05
CA LEU A 30 -1.03 26.51 4.48
C LEU A 30 0.08 27.55 4.72
N ASN A 31 1.21 27.43 4.03
CA ASN A 31 2.30 28.41 4.14
C ASN A 31 1.86 29.78 3.62
N MET A 32 1.13 29.84 2.50
CA MET A 32 0.58 31.09 1.98
C MET A 32 -0.43 31.72 2.94
N LEU A 33 -1.32 30.91 3.54
CA LEU A 33 -2.26 31.37 4.54
C LEU A 33 -1.53 31.92 5.77
N SER A 34 -0.50 31.23 6.24
CA SER A 34 0.34 31.70 7.35
C SER A 34 1.00 33.03 7.03
N ALA A 35 1.58 33.17 5.82
CA ALA A 35 2.19 34.42 5.38
C ALA A 35 1.16 35.56 5.27
N LYS A 36 -0.05 35.29 4.77
CA LYS A 36 -1.12 36.28 4.66
C LYS A 36 -1.62 36.71 6.04
N LEU A 37 -1.78 35.77 6.98
CA LEU A 37 -2.20 36.11 8.34
C LEU A 37 -1.12 36.92 9.06
N SER A 38 0.17 36.55 8.88
CA SER A 38 1.31 37.17 9.56
C SER A 38 1.06 37.15 11.08
N ASP A 39 1.10 38.32 11.74
CA ASP A 39 0.75 38.48 13.16
C ASP A 39 -0.65 39.07 13.39
N ASN A 40 -1.46 39.22 12.34
CA ASN A 40 -2.83 39.72 12.50
C ASN A 40 -3.70 38.70 13.25
N LYS A 41 -4.76 39.21 13.90
CA LYS A 41 -5.75 38.36 14.57
C LYS A 41 -6.66 37.65 13.56
N TYR A 42 -7.01 38.33 12.47
CA TYR A 42 -7.86 37.84 11.38
C TYR A 42 -7.23 38.17 10.02
N PHE A 43 -7.67 37.49 8.96
CA PHE A 43 -7.19 37.72 7.58
C PHE A 43 -7.60 39.09 7.03
N CYS A 44 -8.68 39.66 7.56
CA CYS A 44 -9.20 40.99 7.24
C CYS A 44 -8.74 42.10 8.22
N GLY A 45 -7.75 41.82 9.09
CA GLY A 45 -7.25 42.79 10.09
C GLY A 45 -7.83 42.53 11.48
N ASP A 46 -8.51 43.54 12.04
CA ASP A 46 -8.95 43.50 13.45
C ASP A 46 -10.32 42.87 13.68
N LYS A 47 -11.16 42.79 12.64
CA LYS A 47 -12.53 42.25 12.72
C LYS A 47 -12.64 40.97 11.90
N PRO A 48 -13.39 39.96 12.38
CA PRO A 48 -13.66 38.78 11.59
C PRO A 48 -14.48 39.13 10.34
N CYS A 49 -14.18 38.48 9.24
CA CYS A 49 -14.92 38.59 7.98
C CYS A 49 -15.37 37.21 7.48
N SER A 50 -16.17 37.20 6.41
CA SER A 50 -16.66 35.95 5.79
C SER A 50 -15.51 35.04 5.32
N LEU A 51 -14.39 35.62 4.90
CA LEU A 51 -13.18 34.88 4.54
C LEU A 51 -12.59 34.14 5.75
N ASP A 52 -12.56 34.75 6.93
CA ASP A 52 -12.09 34.09 8.16
C ASP A 52 -12.95 32.88 8.50
N ALA A 53 -14.28 33.02 8.38
CA ALA A 53 -15.21 31.92 8.61
C ALA A 53 -14.99 30.76 7.61
N LEU A 54 -14.72 31.07 6.35
CA LEU A 54 -14.41 30.09 5.32
C LEU A 54 -13.10 29.34 5.63
N ILE A 55 -12.02 30.08 5.93
CA ILE A 55 -10.71 29.49 6.25
C ILE A 55 -10.81 28.65 7.52
N PHE A 56 -11.49 29.17 8.55
CA PHE A 56 -11.78 28.45 9.78
C PHE A 56 -12.50 27.12 9.52
N GLY A 57 -13.50 27.11 8.63
CA GLY A 57 -14.24 25.91 8.24
C GLY A 57 -13.36 24.80 7.66
N TYR A 58 -12.22 25.14 7.05
CA TYR A 58 -11.23 24.16 6.59
C TYR A 58 -10.21 23.79 7.67
N LEU A 59 -9.67 24.79 8.39
CA LEU A 59 -8.59 24.57 9.34
C LEU A 59 -9.05 23.87 10.62
N ALA A 60 -10.22 24.19 11.15
CA ALA A 60 -10.67 23.65 12.43
C ALA A 60 -10.90 22.12 12.37
N PRO A 61 -11.60 21.55 11.36
CA PRO A 61 -11.71 20.11 11.23
C PRO A 61 -10.36 19.45 10.96
N LEU A 62 -9.50 20.06 10.15
CA LEU A 62 -8.17 19.54 9.84
C LEU A 62 -7.28 19.46 11.10
N LEU A 63 -7.40 20.43 12.01
CA LEU A 63 -6.63 20.47 13.24
C LEU A 63 -7.20 19.54 14.33
N LYS A 64 -8.52 19.53 14.54
CA LYS A 64 -9.14 18.87 15.70
C LYS A 64 -9.62 17.44 15.41
N THR A 65 -9.82 17.06 14.14
CA THR A 65 -10.30 15.72 13.78
C THR A 65 -9.13 14.73 13.68
N PRO A 66 -9.23 13.51 14.26
CA PRO A 66 -8.23 12.48 14.05
C PRO A 66 -8.32 11.93 12.63
N LEU A 67 -7.29 12.16 11.82
CA LEU A 67 -7.21 11.65 10.45
C LEU A 67 -6.37 10.36 10.37
N PRO A 68 -6.61 9.48 9.38
CA PRO A 68 -5.78 8.29 9.15
C PRO A 68 -4.39 8.64 8.60
N ASN A 69 -4.27 9.79 7.91
CA ASN A 69 -3.00 10.37 7.48
C ASN A 69 -2.93 11.77 8.09
N ASP A 70 -1.93 11.97 8.94
CA ASP A 70 -1.75 13.15 9.78
C ASP A 70 -0.66 14.10 9.27
N ARG A 71 -0.04 13.84 8.11
CA ARG A 71 1.06 14.68 7.58
C ARG A 71 0.67 16.16 7.47
N LEU A 72 -0.51 16.44 6.93
CA LEU A 72 -1.01 17.81 6.79
C LEU A 72 -1.44 18.41 8.13
N GLN A 73 -2.01 17.58 9.02
CA GLN A 73 -2.38 17.98 10.37
C GLN A 73 -1.15 18.35 11.20
N LEU A 74 -0.06 17.59 11.07
CA LEU A 74 1.23 17.86 11.71
C LEU A 74 1.81 19.18 11.22
N HIS A 75 1.82 19.42 9.91
CA HIS A 75 2.29 20.70 9.34
C HIS A 75 1.47 21.90 9.86
N LEU A 76 0.14 21.77 9.90
CA LEU A 76 -0.73 22.80 10.46
C LEU A 76 -0.46 23.02 11.94
N SER A 77 -0.25 21.95 12.73
CA SER A 77 0.06 22.06 14.16
C SER A 77 1.42 22.72 14.44
N ALA A 78 2.37 22.60 13.51
CA ALA A 78 3.67 23.26 13.57
C ALA A 78 3.61 24.75 13.14
N THR A 79 2.44 25.24 12.74
CA THR A 79 2.23 26.62 12.26
C THR A 79 1.45 27.42 13.30
N PRO A 80 2.12 28.07 14.28
CA PRO A 80 1.48 28.56 15.51
C PRO A 80 0.50 29.71 15.30
N ASN A 81 0.72 30.58 14.32
CA ASN A 81 -0.19 31.69 14.01
C ASN A 81 -1.56 31.19 13.51
N LEU A 82 -1.57 30.17 12.64
CA LEU A 82 -2.81 29.53 12.18
C LEU A 82 -3.51 28.75 13.29
N VAL A 83 -2.75 28.08 14.17
CA VAL A 83 -3.31 27.43 15.37
C VAL A 83 -3.96 28.47 16.28
N ARG A 84 -3.27 29.58 16.58
CA ARG A 84 -3.78 30.71 17.37
C ARG A 84 -5.07 31.27 16.76
N PHE A 85 -5.12 31.43 15.44
CA PHE A 85 -6.31 31.88 14.72
C PHE A 85 -7.51 30.94 14.96
N VAL A 86 -7.32 29.63 14.77
CA VAL A 86 -8.39 28.64 14.98
C VAL A 86 -8.86 28.63 16.43
N GLU A 87 -7.94 28.63 17.39
CA GLU A 87 -8.29 28.59 18.82
C GLU A 87 -8.96 29.87 19.30
N SER A 88 -8.54 31.03 18.78
CA SER A 88 -9.18 32.32 19.07
C SER A 88 -10.62 32.34 18.58
N ILE A 89 -10.89 31.88 17.35
CA ILE A 89 -12.25 31.81 16.82
C ILE A 89 -13.12 30.85 17.62
N LEU A 90 -12.60 29.65 17.95
CA LEU A 90 -13.31 28.69 18.78
C LEU A 90 -13.67 29.28 20.14
N SER A 91 -12.74 29.96 20.80
CA SER A 91 -12.98 30.54 22.13
C SER A 91 -13.99 31.69 22.12
N ILE A 92 -13.96 32.55 21.09
CA ILE A 92 -14.79 33.75 21.04
C ILE A 92 -16.21 33.44 20.53
N TYR A 93 -16.32 32.62 19.48
CA TYR A 93 -17.59 32.42 18.76
C TYR A 93 -18.20 31.03 18.97
N MET A 94 -17.44 30.06 19.49
CA MET A 94 -17.91 28.71 19.81
C MET A 94 -17.55 28.30 21.25
N PRO A 95 -17.85 29.12 22.28
CA PRO A 95 -17.56 28.73 23.65
C PRO A 95 -18.37 27.48 24.01
N LEU A 96 -17.66 26.41 24.37
CA LEU A 96 -18.29 25.19 24.86
C LEU A 96 -18.70 25.40 26.32
N ASN A 97 -19.97 25.14 26.62
CA ASN A 97 -20.45 25.16 28.00
C ASN A 97 -19.71 24.09 28.84
N ASP A 98 -19.40 24.38 30.10
CA ASP A 98 -18.71 23.48 31.03
C ASP A 98 -19.39 22.11 31.13
N LYS A 99 -20.73 22.10 31.09
CA LYS A 99 -21.50 20.85 31.08
C LYS A 99 -21.12 19.97 29.88
N ILE A 100 -21.09 20.54 28.68
CA ILE A 100 -20.71 19.84 27.44
C ILE A 100 -19.26 19.39 27.52
N LEU A 101 -18.37 20.23 28.06
CA LEU A 101 -16.95 19.88 28.19
C LEU A 101 -16.73 18.69 29.14
N ARG A 102 -17.48 18.62 30.24
CA ARG A 102 -17.47 17.46 31.16
C ARG A 102 -17.98 16.20 30.47
N GLU A 103 -19.10 16.27 29.77
CA GLU A 103 -19.68 15.14 29.02
C GLU A 103 -18.71 14.64 27.92
N GLN A 104 -18.04 15.56 27.23
CA GLN A 104 -17.00 15.23 26.27
C GLN A 104 -15.81 14.52 26.93
N LYS A 105 -15.34 14.99 28.10
CA LYS A 105 -14.25 14.33 28.84
C LYS A 105 -14.62 12.91 29.26
N ILE A 106 -15.85 12.70 29.76
CA ILE A 106 -16.36 11.38 30.17
C ILE A 106 -16.48 10.43 28.97
N SER A 107 -16.95 10.94 27.84
CA SER A 107 -17.13 10.11 26.63
C SER A 107 -15.83 9.84 25.86
N LYS A 108 -14.79 10.68 26.03
CA LYS A 108 -13.49 10.57 25.36
C LYS A 108 -12.88 9.16 25.44
N PRO A 109 -12.73 8.50 26.61
CA PRO A 109 -12.15 7.15 26.69
C PRO A 109 -12.98 6.11 25.92
N ILE A 110 -14.31 6.22 25.94
CA ILE A 110 -15.21 5.32 25.20
C ILE A 110 -14.93 5.41 23.69
N TRP A 111 -14.80 6.64 23.18
CA TRP A 111 -14.47 6.87 21.77
C TRP A 111 -13.07 6.38 21.39
N GLN A 112 -12.08 6.55 22.27
CA GLN A 112 -10.73 6.03 22.03
C GLN A 112 -10.72 4.50 21.94
N LYS A 113 -11.40 3.82 22.88
CA LYS A 113 -11.54 2.36 22.84
C LYS A 113 -12.24 1.87 21.58
N ARG A 114 -13.30 2.56 21.14
CA ARG A 114 -13.99 2.27 19.86
C ARG A 114 -13.05 2.40 18.65
N LYS A 115 -12.24 3.47 18.63
CA LYS A 115 -11.25 3.71 17.57
C LYS A 115 -10.16 2.63 17.55
N GLU A 116 -9.66 2.22 18.71
CA GLU A 116 -8.67 1.15 18.86
C GLU A 116 -9.23 -0.20 18.39
N ASN A 117 -10.42 -0.58 18.86
CA ASN A 117 -11.10 -1.80 18.41
C ASN A 117 -11.29 -1.81 16.89
N ALA A 118 -11.69 -0.68 16.29
CA ALA A 118 -11.83 -0.57 14.85
C ALA A 118 -10.49 -0.73 14.11
N ARG A 119 -9.38 -0.23 14.66
CA ARG A 119 -8.03 -0.46 14.10
C ARG A 119 -7.65 -1.93 14.18
N ARG A 120 -7.91 -2.59 15.32
CA ARG A 120 -7.57 -4.00 15.53
C ARG A 120 -8.33 -4.90 14.56
N LEU A 121 -9.64 -4.71 14.43
CA LEU A 121 -10.47 -5.45 13.46
C LEU A 121 -9.99 -5.30 12.01
N MET A 122 -9.51 -4.10 11.64
CA MET A 122 -8.96 -3.86 10.31
C MET A 122 -7.64 -4.59 10.09
N GLU A 123 -6.76 -4.63 11.10
CA GLU A 123 -5.49 -5.34 11.01
C GLU A 123 -5.70 -6.86 11.00
N GLU A 124 -6.59 -7.38 11.85
CA GLU A 124 -7.03 -8.78 11.86
C GLU A 124 -7.54 -9.21 10.47
N GLY A 125 -8.41 -8.40 9.85
CA GLY A 125 -8.89 -8.67 8.50
C GLY A 125 -7.82 -8.53 7.39
N ARG A 126 -6.79 -7.72 7.60
CA ARG A 126 -5.64 -7.61 6.67
C ARG A 126 -4.77 -8.86 6.75
N VAL A 127 -4.48 -9.32 7.96
CA VAL A 127 -3.75 -10.55 8.24
C VAL A 127 -4.50 -11.77 7.72
N GLU A 128 -5.82 -11.87 7.92
CA GLU A 128 -6.63 -12.98 7.39
C GLU A 128 -6.58 -13.04 5.86
N LYS A 129 -6.71 -11.90 5.18
CA LYS A 129 -6.60 -11.82 3.71
C LYS A 129 -5.23 -12.24 3.21
N GLU A 130 -4.18 -11.84 3.92
CA GLU A 130 -2.79 -12.20 3.60
C GLU A 130 -2.54 -13.70 3.81
N MET A 131 -3.04 -14.27 4.92
CA MET A 131 -2.99 -15.71 5.18
C MET A 131 -3.72 -16.51 4.09
N ARG A 132 -4.95 -16.12 3.72
CA ARG A 132 -5.70 -16.73 2.61
C ARG A 132 -4.98 -16.61 1.26
N ARG A 133 -4.24 -15.52 1.02
CA ARG A 133 -3.45 -15.35 -0.20
C ARG A 133 -2.25 -16.29 -0.20
N ASN A 134 -1.50 -16.35 0.90
CA ASN A 134 -0.36 -17.25 1.06
C ASN A 134 -0.79 -18.72 0.98
N GLU A 135 -1.92 -19.10 1.57
CA GLU A 135 -2.47 -20.46 1.49
C GLU A 135 -2.83 -20.84 0.05
N LYS A 136 -3.41 -19.90 -0.73
CA LYS A 136 -3.65 -20.08 -2.17
C LYS A 136 -2.37 -20.17 -2.98
N GLU A 137 -1.33 -19.40 -2.63
CA GLU A 137 -0.01 -19.45 -3.28
C GLU A 137 0.72 -20.77 -2.95
N GLN A 138 0.63 -21.23 -1.70
CA GLN A 138 1.20 -22.49 -1.22
C GLN A 138 0.48 -23.72 -1.80
N SER A 139 -0.83 -23.63 -2.00
CA SER A 139 -1.64 -24.70 -2.60
C SER A 139 -1.61 -24.70 -4.13
N ARG A 140 -0.90 -23.75 -4.78
CA ARG A 140 -0.67 -23.83 -6.22
C ARG A 140 0.23 -25.05 -6.46
N PRO A 141 -0.19 -26.01 -7.31
CA PRO A 141 0.67 -27.11 -7.69
C PRO A 141 1.97 -26.53 -8.27
N ASP A 142 3.10 -27.06 -7.82
CA ASP A 142 4.44 -26.55 -8.09
C ASP A 142 4.79 -26.71 -9.58
N SER A 143 4.25 -25.83 -10.42
CA SER A 143 4.51 -25.78 -11.86
C SER A 143 5.98 -25.49 -12.18
N THR A 144 6.77 -25.12 -11.17
CA THR A 144 8.19 -24.83 -11.22
C THR A 144 9.01 -26.07 -11.55
N LEU A 145 8.61 -27.24 -11.07
CA LEU A 145 9.30 -28.51 -11.38
C LEU A 145 9.15 -28.91 -12.84
N HIS A 146 7.92 -28.88 -13.36
CA HIS A 146 7.68 -29.15 -14.78
C HIS A 146 8.38 -28.12 -15.66
N ARG A 147 8.32 -26.82 -15.34
CA ARG A 147 9.02 -25.78 -16.11
C ARG A 147 10.53 -26.01 -16.14
N THR A 148 11.15 -26.30 -15.00
CA THR A 148 12.59 -26.55 -14.90
C THR A 148 12.98 -27.82 -15.67
N LEU A 149 12.18 -28.88 -15.58
CA LEU A 149 12.39 -30.11 -16.34
C LEU A 149 12.28 -29.87 -17.85
N PHE A 150 11.26 -29.12 -18.31
CA PHE A 150 11.10 -28.76 -19.72
C PHE A 150 12.30 -27.93 -20.24
N PHE A 151 12.79 -26.96 -19.47
CA PHE A 151 13.97 -26.17 -19.84
C PHE A 151 15.26 -27.02 -19.86
N GLY A 152 15.41 -27.94 -18.90
CA GLY A 152 16.55 -28.86 -18.85
C GLY A 152 16.59 -29.80 -20.07
N ILE A 153 15.45 -30.41 -20.41
CA ILE A 153 15.33 -31.27 -21.60
C ILE A 153 15.63 -30.46 -22.87
N ALA A 154 15.07 -29.25 -23.00
CA ALA A 154 15.31 -28.39 -24.15
C ALA A 154 16.78 -27.95 -24.31
N CYS A 155 17.50 -27.74 -23.21
CA CYS A 155 18.94 -27.42 -23.26
C CYS A 155 19.80 -28.62 -23.66
N LEU A 156 19.49 -29.82 -23.15
CA LEU A 156 20.24 -31.03 -23.52
C LEU A 156 20.05 -31.36 -25.00
N THR A 157 18.81 -31.28 -25.50
CA THR A 157 18.53 -31.56 -26.92
C THR A 157 19.22 -30.56 -27.84
N THR A 158 19.22 -29.27 -27.51
CA THR A 158 19.92 -28.25 -28.31
C THR A 158 21.44 -28.41 -28.25
N THR A 159 22.00 -28.76 -27.09
CA THR A 159 23.45 -29.02 -26.95
C THR A 159 23.90 -30.22 -27.77
N ILE A 160 23.16 -31.34 -27.72
CA ILE A 160 23.44 -32.54 -28.51
C ILE A 160 23.35 -32.23 -30.02
N LEU A 161 22.29 -31.54 -30.44
CA LEU A 161 22.10 -31.16 -31.85
C LEU A 161 23.23 -30.24 -32.35
N PHE A 162 23.64 -29.28 -31.52
CA PHE A 162 24.76 -28.37 -31.83
C PHE A 162 26.09 -29.11 -31.91
N ALA A 163 26.36 -30.05 -31.00
CA ALA A 163 27.59 -30.84 -31.00
C ALA A 163 27.70 -31.79 -32.20
N LEU A 164 26.56 -32.31 -32.69
CA LEU A 164 26.48 -33.08 -33.93
C LEU A 164 26.65 -32.18 -35.17
N HIS A 165 26.01 -31.01 -35.20
CA HIS A 165 26.11 -30.07 -36.32
C HIS A 165 27.54 -29.51 -36.49
N THR A 166 28.23 -29.26 -35.38
CA THR A 166 29.59 -28.70 -35.39
C THR A 166 30.68 -29.77 -35.54
N GLY A 167 30.32 -31.06 -35.55
CA GLY A 167 31.27 -32.16 -35.72
C GLY A 167 32.25 -32.34 -34.56
N ILE A 168 31.90 -31.85 -33.36
CA ILE A 168 32.77 -31.88 -32.17
C ILE A 168 32.85 -33.30 -31.55
N ILE A 169 31.85 -34.15 -31.80
CA ILE A 169 31.82 -35.52 -31.27
C ILE A 169 32.21 -36.51 -32.38
N VAL A 170 33.42 -37.08 -32.29
CA VAL A 170 33.86 -38.20 -33.13
C VAL A 170 33.47 -39.49 -32.40
N VAL A 171 32.48 -40.22 -32.93
CA VAL A 171 32.02 -41.48 -32.34
C VAL A 171 33.03 -42.58 -32.67
N GLU A 172 33.94 -42.87 -31.75
CA GLU A 172 34.82 -44.03 -31.83
C GLU A 172 34.01 -45.30 -31.52
N LYS A 173 33.92 -46.22 -32.49
CA LYS A 173 33.18 -47.49 -32.32
C LYS A 173 33.93 -48.39 -31.34
N VAL A 174 33.41 -48.54 -30.13
CA VAL A 174 33.84 -49.58 -29.20
C VAL A 174 33.52 -50.95 -29.80
N GLN A 175 34.56 -51.68 -30.19
CA GLN A 175 34.50 -53.07 -30.63
C GLN A 175 34.30 -53.98 -29.41
N ILE A 176 33.05 -54.41 -29.16
CA ILE A 176 32.76 -55.49 -28.21
C ILE A 176 33.09 -56.81 -28.90
N LYS A 177 34.14 -57.48 -28.42
CA LYS A 177 34.66 -58.74 -28.94
C LYS A 177 33.77 -59.89 -28.47
N GLU A 178 32.88 -60.36 -29.34
CA GLU A 178 32.14 -61.62 -29.15
C GLU A 178 33.13 -62.81 -29.06
N LYS A 179 33.04 -63.58 -27.97
CA LYS A 179 33.76 -64.85 -27.81
C LYS A 179 32.87 -65.96 -28.41
N LYS A 180 33.29 -66.47 -29.57
CA LYS A 180 32.75 -67.71 -30.17
C LYS A 180 33.16 -68.91 -29.32
N GLU A 181 32.19 -69.63 -28.76
CA GLU A 181 32.31 -71.07 -28.50
C GLU A 181 31.77 -71.84 -29.71
N VAL A 182 32.50 -72.89 -30.07
CA VAL A 182 32.40 -73.67 -31.31
C VAL A 182 31.83 -75.05 -31.01
N GLY A 183 30.84 -75.46 -31.81
CA GLY A 183 30.47 -76.86 -32.12
C GLY A 183 29.62 -77.55 -31.06
N GLY A 184 28.38 -77.98 -31.34
CA GLY A 184 28.00 -79.05 -32.28
C GLY A 184 27.90 -80.36 -31.47
N SER A 185 26.87 -81.21 -31.50
CA SER A 185 25.88 -81.62 -32.50
C SER A 185 24.80 -82.42 -31.74
N GLU A 186 23.50 -82.40 -32.05
CA GLU A 186 22.68 -83.40 -32.79
C GLU A 186 21.26 -83.21 -32.17
N GLU A 187 20.21 -82.75 -32.85
CA GLU A 187 19.35 -83.43 -33.84
C GLU A 187 18.82 -84.81 -33.39
N LYS A 188 17.60 -84.87 -32.82
CA LYS A 188 16.38 -85.46 -33.44
C LYS A 188 15.18 -85.64 -32.50
N ASP A 189 14.04 -85.14 -32.97
CA ASP A 189 12.66 -85.64 -32.90
C ASP A 189 12.32 -86.82 -31.96
N LYS A 190 11.50 -86.56 -30.92
CA LYS A 190 10.09 -86.95 -30.80
C LYS A 190 9.49 -86.55 -29.44
#